data_AF-A0A2P7RVP9-F1
#
_entry.id   AF-A0A2P7RVP9-F1
#
_cell.length_a   1.000
_cell.length_b   1.000
_cell.length_c   1.000
_cell.angle_alpha   90.00
_cell.angle_beta   90.00
_cell.angle_gamma   90.00
#
_symmetry.space_group_name_H-M   'P 1'
#
loop_
_entity.id
_entity.type
_entity.pdbx_description
1 polymer ?
#
loop_
_entity_poly.entity_id
_entity_poly.type
_entity_poly.pdbx_seq_one_letter_code
_entity_poly.pdbx_strand_id
1 'polypeptide(L)'
;MAGDDDKLEAEILAAEAERLRREGEYTKEHSKYVAASWDRASTGLITIGVFTPMIGFLYRISNVVMLTALDLAFAVAVCLAGAFALHMFGRRALEKGLGT
;
A
#
# COMPACT_ATOMS: atom_id res chain seq x y z
N MET A 1 -52.18 -7.25 -14.85
CA MET A 1 -51.11 -6.25 -15.12
C MET A 1 -50.18 -6.05 -13.94
N ALA A 2 -50.60 -6.25 -12.67
CA ALA A 2 -49.70 -6.10 -11.51
C ALA A 2 -48.48 -7.05 -11.46
N GLY A 3 -48.60 -8.30 -11.96
CA GLY A 3 -47.51 -9.29 -11.82
C GLY A 3 -46.35 -9.16 -12.81
N ASP A 4 -46.40 -8.22 -13.76
CA ASP A 4 -45.32 -8.00 -14.75
C ASP A 4 -44.34 -6.92 -14.24
N ASP A 5 -44.87 -5.87 -13.60
CA ASP A 5 -44.09 -4.81 -12.95
C ASP A 5 -43.29 -5.35 -11.76
N ASP A 6 -43.88 -6.23 -10.94
CA ASP A 6 -43.20 -6.88 -9.80
C ASP A 6 -41.99 -7.73 -10.25
N LYS A 7 -42.09 -8.37 -11.43
CA LYS A 7 -40.99 -9.15 -12.00
C LYS A 7 -39.88 -8.25 -12.52
N LEU A 8 -40.25 -7.14 -13.16
CA LEU A 8 -39.29 -6.16 -13.66
C LEU A 8 -38.50 -5.53 -12.51
N GLU A 9 -39.17 -5.16 -11.42
CA GLU A 9 -38.53 -4.64 -10.21
C GLU A 9 -37.58 -5.68 -9.58
N ALA A 10 -38.01 -6.94 -9.47
CA ALA A 10 -37.18 -8.02 -8.95
C ALA A 10 -35.92 -8.26 -9.82
N GLU A 11 -36.05 -8.17 -11.14
CA GLU A 11 -34.94 -8.32 -12.08
C GLU A 11 -33.95 -7.14 -11.98
N ILE A 12 -34.45 -5.91 -11.86
CA ILE A 12 -33.62 -4.71 -11.66
C ILE A 12 -32.86 -4.80 -10.34
N LEU A 13 -33.54 -5.18 -9.25
CA LEU A 13 -32.92 -5.35 -7.93
C LEU A 13 -31.87 -6.46 -7.93
N ALA A 14 -32.12 -7.57 -8.62
CA ALA A 14 -31.13 -8.64 -8.77
C ALA A 14 -29.90 -8.16 -9.56
N ALA A 15 -30.11 -7.42 -10.66
CA ALA A 15 -29.04 -6.85 -11.47
C ALA A 15 -28.22 -5.79 -10.70
N GLU A 16 -28.87 -4.97 -9.87
CA GLU A 16 -28.21 -3.99 -9.02
C GLU A 16 -27.42 -4.66 -7.89
N ALA A 17 -27.97 -5.70 -7.27
CA ALA A 17 -27.27 -6.49 -6.26
C ALA A 17 -26.02 -7.17 -6.83
N GLU A 18 -26.07 -7.70 -8.06
CA GLU A 18 -24.89 -8.25 -8.74
C GLU A 18 -23.83 -7.19 -9.04
N ARG A 19 -24.25 -5.98 -9.46
CA ARG A 19 -23.33 -4.85 -9.68
C ARG A 19 -22.61 -4.46 -8.40
N LEU A 20 -23.35 -4.28 -7.31
CA LEU A 20 -22.79 -3.94 -6.00
C LEU A 20 -21.84 -5.02 -5.48
N ARG A 21 -22.16 -6.30 -5.71
CA ARG A 21 -21.25 -7.41 -5.37
C ARG A 21 -19.95 -7.34 -6.17
N ARG A 22 -20.02 -7.13 -7.48
CA ARG A 22 -18.83 -6.97 -8.33
C ARG A 22 -17.98 -5.76 -7.95
N GLU A 23 -18.60 -4.62 -7.64
CA GLU A 23 -17.90 -3.43 -7.18
C GLU A 23 -17.21 -3.66 -5.82
N GLY A 24 -17.89 -4.36 -4.90
CA GLY A 24 -17.31 -4.76 -3.61
C GLY A 24 -16.12 -5.71 -3.77
N GLU A 25 -16.21 -6.68 -4.69
CA GLU A 25 -15.11 -7.60 -5.02
C GLU A 25 -13.93 -6.86 -5.65
N TYR A 26 -14.18 -6.00 -6.63
CA TYR A 26 -13.15 -5.19 -7.29
C TYR A 26 -12.40 -4.30 -6.28
N THR A 27 -13.13 -3.64 -5.39
CA THR A 27 -12.53 -2.76 -4.36
C THR A 27 -11.65 -3.54 -3.38
N LYS A 28 -12.11 -4.74 -2.98
CA LYS A 28 -11.33 -5.64 -2.12
C LYS A 28 -10.07 -6.13 -2.80
N GLU A 29 -10.14 -6.54 -4.07
CA GLU A 29 -8.95 -6.98 -4.80
C GLU A 29 -7.95 -5.85 -5.00
N HIS A 30 -8.42 -4.66 -5.41
CA HIS A 30 -7.56 -3.50 -5.59
C HIS A 30 -6.85 -3.09 -4.29
N SER A 31 -7.56 -3.08 -3.16
CA SER A 31 -6.95 -2.78 -1.86
C SER A 31 -5.83 -3.75 -1.46
N LYS A 32 -5.98 -5.05 -1.79
CA LYS A 32 -4.93 -6.06 -1.56
C LYS A 32 -3.68 -5.78 -2.40
N TYR A 33 -3.84 -5.47 -3.69
CA TYR A 33 -2.71 -5.14 -4.56
C TYR A 33 -1.98 -3.88 -4.12
N VAL A 34 -2.74 -2.87 -3.68
CA VAL A 34 -2.19 -1.63 -3.14
C VAL A 34 -1.42 -1.91 -1.83
N ALA A 35 -1.99 -2.68 -0.91
CA ALA A 35 -1.29 -3.05 0.33
C ALA A 35 0.02 -3.79 0.04
N ALA A 36 0.01 -4.74 -0.90
CA ALA A 36 1.20 -5.51 -1.29
C ALA A 36 2.28 -4.65 -1.96
N SER A 37 1.90 -3.65 -2.76
CA SER A 37 2.86 -2.74 -3.39
C SER A 37 3.51 -1.79 -2.37
N TRP A 38 2.74 -1.28 -1.41
CA TRP A 38 3.27 -0.49 -0.30
C TRP A 38 4.21 -1.29 0.60
N ASP A 39 3.90 -2.55 0.88
CA ASP A 39 4.75 -3.42 1.70
C ASP A 39 6.11 -3.66 1.04
N ARG A 40 6.12 -3.97 -0.28
CA ARG A 40 7.35 -4.08 -1.07
C ARG A 40 8.14 -2.78 -1.12
N ALA A 41 7.48 -1.64 -1.29
CA ALA A 41 8.14 -0.35 -1.31
C ALA A 41 8.75 0.01 0.05
N SER A 42 8.08 -0.32 1.16
CA SER A 42 8.62 -0.13 2.52
C SER A 42 9.88 -0.99 2.76
N THR A 43 9.84 -2.25 2.33
CA THR A 43 10.98 -3.18 2.43
C THR A 43 12.14 -2.69 1.56
N GLY A 44 11.84 -2.17 0.36
CA GLY A 44 12.83 -1.57 -0.53
C GLY A 44 13.53 -0.36 0.09
N LEU A 45 12.78 0.53 0.75
CA LEU A 45 13.35 1.68 1.46
C LEU A 45 14.27 1.27 2.61
N ILE A 46 13.92 0.23 3.37
CA ILE A 46 14.78 -0.28 4.45
C ILE A 46 16.04 -0.91 3.86
N THR A 47 15.90 -1.77 2.85
CA THR A 47 17.04 -2.47 2.23
C THR A 47 18.01 -1.49 1.58
N ILE A 48 17.49 -0.59 0.74
CA ILE A 48 18.33 0.38 0.03
C ILE A 48 18.84 1.45 1.00
N GLY A 49 17.98 1.99 1.85
CA GLY A 49 18.28 3.14 2.70
C GLY A 49 19.06 2.84 3.97
N VAL A 50 18.97 1.62 4.51
CA VAL A 50 19.64 1.24 5.76
C VAL A 50 20.77 0.24 5.50
N PHE A 51 20.51 -0.85 4.77
CA PHE A 51 21.53 -1.87 4.55
C PHE A 51 22.64 -1.42 3.59
N THR A 52 22.31 -0.74 2.50
CA THR A 52 23.33 -0.24 1.55
C THR A 52 24.39 0.63 2.23
N PRO A 53 24.04 1.68 2.99
CA PRO A 53 25.06 2.49 3.62
C PRO A 53 25.72 1.80 4.82
N MET A 54 25.04 0.87 5.52
CA MET A 54 25.66 0.02 6.55
C MET A 54 26.77 -0.86 5.96
N ILE A 55 26.52 -1.52 4.84
CA ILE A 55 27.50 -2.33 4.12
C ILE A 55 28.64 -1.41 3.60
N GLY A 56 28.31 -0.26 3.03
CA GLY A 56 29.30 0.71 2.58
C GLY A 56 30.25 1.19 3.68
N PHE A 57 29.73 1.36 4.90
CA PHE A 57 30.51 1.69 6.09
C PHE A 57 31.40 0.52 6.53
N LEU A 58 30.86 -0.71 6.61
CA LEU A 58 31.60 -1.91 7.01
C LEU A 58 32.79 -2.21 6.09
N TYR A 59 32.61 -2.05 4.78
CA TYR A 59 33.64 -2.34 3.78
C TYR A 59 34.51 -1.13 3.42
N ARG A 60 34.35 0.02 4.10
CA ARG A 60 35.08 1.28 3.83
C ARG A 60 35.10 1.65 2.34
N ILE A 61 33.98 1.48 1.65
CA ILE A 61 33.86 1.89 0.25
C ILE A 61 34.01 3.43 0.23
N SER A 62 35.03 3.96 -0.46
CA SER A 62 35.52 5.35 -0.35
C SER A 62 34.44 6.44 -0.40
N ASN A 63 33.35 6.23 -1.14
CA ASN A 63 32.26 7.21 -1.25
C ASN A 63 31.40 7.31 0.02
N VAL A 64 31.38 6.29 0.88
CA VAL A 64 30.58 6.25 2.12
C VAL A 64 31.40 6.68 3.34
N VAL A 65 32.73 6.58 3.26
CA VAL A 65 33.66 7.07 4.30
C VAL A 65 33.69 8.60 4.40
N MET A 66 33.32 9.31 3.33
CA MET A 66 33.17 10.77 3.33
C MET A 66 31.89 11.25 4.02
N LEU A 67 30.89 10.37 4.22
CA LEU A 67 29.67 10.75 4.94
C LEU A 67 29.94 10.81 6.43
N THR A 68 29.56 11.92 7.05
CA THR A 68 29.61 12.02 8.51
C THR A 68 28.57 11.09 9.11
N ALA A 69 28.78 10.67 10.36
CA ALA A 69 27.79 9.84 11.09
C ALA A 69 26.39 10.50 11.12
N LEU A 70 26.34 11.83 10.99
CA LEU A 70 25.12 12.62 10.95
C LEU A 70 24.38 12.49 9.61
N ASP A 71 25.11 12.47 8.48
CA ASP A 71 24.53 12.21 7.16
C ASP A 71 23.94 10.79 7.07
N LEU A 72 24.64 9.81 7.66
CA LEU A 72 24.17 8.44 7.75
C LEU A 72 22.90 8.32 8.61
N ALA A 73 22.89 8.97 9.77
CA ALA A 73 21.72 9.01 10.65
C ALA A 73 20.53 9.70 9.97
N PHE A 74 20.77 10.79 9.22
CA PHE A 74 19.73 11.48 8.47
C PHE A 74 19.16 10.61 7.34
N ALA A 75 20.00 9.93 6.57
CA ALA A 75 19.56 9.01 5.53
C ALA A 75 18.69 7.87 6.09
N VAL A 76 19.11 7.28 7.21
CA VAL A 76 18.34 6.25 7.93
C VAL A 76 17.02 6.82 8.43
N ALA A 77 17.02 8.01 9.04
CA ALA A 77 15.82 8.65 9.56
C ALA A 77 14.81 8.98 8.44
N VAL A 78 15.27 9.48 7.29
CA VAL A 78 14.42 9.74 6.12
C VAL A 78 13.85 8.45 5.56
N CYS A 79 14.63 7.37 5.50
CA CYS A 79 14.14 6.07 5.02
C CYS A 79 13.13 5.45 5.98
N LEU A 80 13.33 5.56 7.29
CA LEU A 80 12.36 5.11 8.30
C LEU A 80 11.09 5.95 8.26
N ALA A 81 11.19 7.27 8.12
CA ALA A 81 10.03 8.15 7.97
C ALA A 81 9.24 7.84 6.70
N GLY A 82 9.95 7.60 5.58
CA GLY A 82 9.35 7.11 4.34
C GLY A 82 8.62 5.79 4.55
N ALA A 83 9.29 4.77 5.08
CA ALA A 83 8.69 3.47 5.36
C ALA A 83 7.45 3.58 6.27
N PHE A 84 7.50 4.42 7.30
CA PHE A 84 6.38 4.69 8.19
C PHE A 84 5.20 5.37 7.48
N ALA A 85 5.47 6.37 6.64
CA ALA A 85 4.44 7.03 5.84
C ALA A 85 3.79 6.03 4.87
N LEU A 86 4.60 5.21 4.18
CA LEU A 86 4.13 4.14 3.29
C LEU A 86 3.26 3.12 4.03
N HIS A 87 3.67 2.71 5.23
CA HIS A 87 2.90 1.81 6.08
C HIS A 87 1.54 2.43 6.47
N MET A 88 1.53 3.71 6.85
CA MET A 88 0.30 4.45 7.15
C MET A 88 -0.63 4.59 5.93
N PHE A 89 -0.07 4.82 4.73
CA PHE A 89 -0.85 4.87 3.49
C PHE A 89 -1.44 3.50 3.13
N GLY A 90 -0.67 2.41 3.30
CA GLY A 90 -1.17 1.06 3.14
C GLY A 90 -2.31 0.74 4.11
N ARG A 91 -2.15 1.10 5.40
CA ARG A 91 -3.22 0.96 6.40
C ARG A 91 -4.48 1.74 6.04
N ARG A 92 -4.34 2.99 5.62
CA ARG A 92 -5.48 3.83 5.18
C ARG A 92 -6.15 3.30 3.91
N ALA A 93 -5.39 2.72 2.99
CA ALA A 93 -5.94 2.10 1.79
C ALA A 93 -6.75 0.84 2.11
N LEU A 94 -6.30 0.05 3.11
CA LEU A 94 -7.05 -1.08 3.63
C LEU A 94 -8.31 -0.63 4.39
N GLU A 95 -8.22 0.38 5.26
CA GLU A 95 -9.38 0.93 5.99
C GLU A 95 -10.45 1.47 5.02
N LYS A 96 -10.06 2.17 3.94
CA LYS A 96 -11.00 2.63 2.91
C LYS A 96 -11.56 1.51 2.03
N GLY A 97 -10.77 0.47 1.75
CA GLY A 97 -11.20 -0.68 0.95
C GLY A 97 -12.10 -1.66 1.71
N LEU A 98 -12.10 -1.62 3.04
CA LEU A 98 -12.91 -2.49 3.90
C LEU A 98 -14.28 -1.88 4.28
N GLY A 99 -14.57 -0.63 3.89
CA GLY A 99 -15.88 -0.02 4.08
C GLY A 99 -16.31 0.12 5.55
N THR A 100 -15.41 0.62 6.41
CA THR A 100 -15.78 1.18 7.72
C THR A 100 -15.77 2.69 7.69
#